data_AF-A0ABD2N464-F1
#
_entry.id   AF-A0ABD2N464-F1
#
_cell.length_a   1.000
_cell.length_b   1.000
_cell.length_c   1.000
_cell.angle_alpha   90.00
_cell.angle_beta   90.00
_cell.angle_gamma   90.00
#
_symmetry.space_group_name_H-M   'P 1'
#
loop_
_entity.id
_entity.type
_entity.pdbx_description
1 polymer ?
#
loop_
_entity_poly.entity_id
_entity_poly.type
_entity_poly.pdbx_seq_one_letter_code
_entity_poly.pdbx_strand_id
1 'polypeptide(L)'
;MLHMAKTFLAKREPVVYQLKFDTKIREVVLTEEDREKVNDSFQRDDVNRMCTGKRDFVKRNGIKKQKRLLLFTVRELTSKFFEETRINLPYVTLLREKSFCRVAPTFRGRESYLCVKHENLELKPNESKNLHQLVFTGV
;
A
#
# COMPACT_ATOMS: atom_id res chain seq x y z
N MET A 1 6.61 11.45 55.98
CA MET A 1 6.20 11.97 54.65
C MET A 1 6.51 10.90 53.61
N LEU A 2 5.45 10.46 52.92
CA LEU A 2 5.35 9.54 51.77
C LEU A 2 6.65 8.92 51.22
N HIS A 3 6.92 7.66 51.57
CA HIS A 3 7.83 6.80 50.83
C HIS A 3 7.13 6.42 49.51
N MET A 4 7.39 7.17 48.44
CA MET A 4 6.82 6.94 47.12
C MET A 4 7.35 5.63 46.55
N ALA A 5 6.58 4.56 46.71
CA ALA A 5 6.77 3.31 45.97
C ALA A 5 6.57 3.61 44.48
N LYS A 6 7.68 3.80 43.74
CA LYS A 6 7.68 3.61 42.30
C LYS A 6 7.51 2.12 42.06
N THR A 7 6.26 1.67 42.01
CA THR A 7 5.91 0.42 41.34
C THR A 7 6.40 0.58 39.91
N PHE A 8 7.58 0.01 39.61
CA PHE A 8 7.97 -0.31 38.26
C PHE A 8 6.86 -1.22 37.73
N LEU A 9 5.89 -0.63 37.01
CA LEU A 9 5.05 -1.40 36.12
C LEU A 9 6.02 -2.05 35.16
N ALA A 10 6.38 -3.32 35.43
CA ALA A 10 7.15 -4.13 34.52
C ALA A 10 6.46 -3.99 33.17
N LYS A 11 7.13 -3.32 32.21
CA LYS A 11 6.61 -3.22 30.84
C LYS A 11 6.47 -4.67 30.40
N ARG A 12 5.25 -5.19 30.38
CA ARG A 12 4.98 -6.51 29.82
C ARG A 12 5.43 -6.41 28.38
N GLU A 13 6.51 -7.12 28.07
CA GLU A 13 6.98 -7.20 26.69
C GLU A 13 5.81 -7.68 25.83
N PRO A 14 5.57 -7.06 24.67
CA PRO A 14 4.48 -7.47 23.80
C PRO A 14 4.70 -8.94 23.43
N VAL A 15 3.66 -9.76 23.58
CA VAL A 15 3.71 -11.17 23.19
C VAL A 15 3.90 -11.23 21.67
N VAL A 16 5.05 -11.73 21.25
CA VAL A 16 5.38 -11.93 19.83
C VAL A 16 5.07 -13.37 19.45
N TYR A 17 4.24 -13.55 18.42
CA TYR A 17 3.92 -14.85 17.88
C TYR A 17 4.96 -15.23 16.81
N GLN A 18 5.76 -16.25 17.12
CA GLN A 18 6.71 -16.84 16.17
C GLN A 18 6.04 -17.98 15.41
N LEU A 19 6.21 -17.97 14.09
CA LEU A 19 5.67 -19.01 13.21
C LEU A 19 6.53 -20.26 13.27
N LYS A 20 5.89 -21.42 13.13
CA LYS A 20 6.60 -22.70 13.10
C LYS A 20 7.36 -22.84 11.78
N PHE A 21 8.65 -23.10 11.89
CA PHE A 21 9.50 -23.41 10.74
C PHE A 21 9.53 -24.92 10.53
N ASP A 22 9.22 -25.37 9.32
CA ASP A 22 9.41 -26.77 8.96
C ASP A 22 10.86 -26.97 8.50
N THR A 23 11.62 -27.75 9.27
CA THR A 23 13.04 -27.99 9.00
C THR A 23 13.28 -28.87 7.77
N LYS A 24 12.30 -29.68 7.35
CA LYS A 24 12.40 -30.55 6.16
C LYS A 24 12.20 -29.75 4.88
N ILE A 25 11.24 -28.83 4.89
CA ILE A 25 10.90 -27.99 3.73
C ILE A 25 11.73 -26.71 3.72
N ARG A 26 12.32 -26.34 4.86
CA ARG A 26 13.05 -25.07 5.10
C ARG A 26 12.18 -23.84 4.83
N GLU A 27 10.89 -23.96 5.12
CA GLU A 27 9.91 -22.90 4.91
C GLU A 27 9.08 -22.66 6.17
N VAL A 28 8.61 -21.43 6.31
CA VAL A 28 7.65 -21.07 7.35
C VAL A 28 6.30 -21.65 6.96
N VAL A 29 5.75 -22.51 7.81
CA VAL A 29 4.43 -23.09 7.59
C VAL A 29 3.41 -22.17 8.22
N LEU A 30 2.55 -21.58 7.39
CA LEU A 30 1.43 -20.77 7.83
C LEU A 30 0.22 -21.64 8.08
N THR A 31 -0.47 -21.36 9.19
CA THR A 31 -1.82 -21.88 9.39
C THR A 31 -2.80 -21.17 8.44
N GLU A 32 -3.98 -21.75 8.22
CA GLU A 32 -5.01 -21.09 7.41
C GLU A 32 -5.42 -19.73 8.03
N GLU A 33 -5.47 -19.63 9.36
CA GLU A 33 -5.72 -18.37 10.06
C GLU A 33 -4.66 -17.29 9.77
N ASP A 34 -3.38 -17.68 9.71
CA ASP A 34 -2.30 -16.74 9.38
C ASP A 34 -2.41 -16.27 7.92
N ARG A 35 -2.78 -17.18 7.01
CA ARG A 35 -3.00 -16.83 5.60
C ARG A 35 -4.18 -15.89 5.41
N GLU A 36 -5.25 -16.09 6.15
CA GLU A 36 -6.40 -15.17 6.15
C GLU A 36 -5.99 -13.78 6.62
N LYS A 37 -5.29 -13.68 7.77
CA LYS A 37 -4.76 -12.40 8.28
C LYS A 37 -3.87 -11.70 7.26
N VAL A 38 -2.98 -12.46 6.61
CA VAL A 38 -2.13 -11.92 5.53
C VAL A 38 -3.00 -11.41 4.39
N ASN A 39 -3.98 -12.19 3.93
CA ASN A 39 -4.84 -11.80 2.82
C ASN A 39 -5.65 -10.55 3.13
N ASP A 40 -6.22 -10.47 4.33
CA ASP A 40 -7.01 -9.34 4.82
C ASP A 40 -6.16 -8.08 4.90
N SER A 41 -4.94 -8.18 5.47
CA SER A 41 -4.02 -7.03 5.54
C SER A 41 -3.76 -6.40 4.17
N PHE A 42 -3.70 -7.23 3.13
CA PHE A 42 -3.48 -6.81 1.76
C PHE A 42 -4.77 -6.48 0.98
N GLN A 43 -5.96 -6.74 1.51
CA GLN A 43 -7.23 -6.36 0.87
C GLN A 43 -7.65 -4.94 1.23
N ARG A 44 -7.22 -4.44 2.39
CA ARG A 44 -7.53 -3.09 2.85
C ARG A 44 -7.13 -2.00 1.85
N ASP A 45 -8.04 -1.06 1.65
CA ASP A 45 -7.89 0.02 0.66
C ASP A 45 -6.82 1.06 1.04
N ASP A 46 -6.37 1.08 2.29
CA ASP A 46 -5.25 1.89 2.77
C ASP A 46 -3.87 1.33 2.37
N VAL A 47 -3.80 0.05 1.99
CA VAL A 47 -2.57 -0.64 1.58
C VAL A 47 -2.46 -0.74 0.06
N ASN A 48 -3.59 -0.74 -0.64
CA ASN A 48 -3.64 -0.93 -2.08
C ASN A 48 -4.73 -0.07 -2.71
N ARG A 49 -4.53 0.27 -3.99
CA ARG A 49 -5.57 0.92 -4.79
C ARG A 49 -5.90 0.10 -6.02
N MET A 50 -7.17 0.11 -6.41
CA MET A 50 -7.60 -0.48 -7.68
C MET A 50 -7.13 0.38 -8.85
N CYS A 51 -6.57 -0.25 -9.87
CA CYS A 51 -6.34 0.40 -11.16
C CYS A 51 -7.69 0.60 -11.87
N THR A 52 -7.85 1.68 -12.64
CA THR A 52 -9.10 2.00 -13.34
C THR A 52 -9.10 1.61 -14.82
N GLY A 53 -7.96 1.14 -15.36
CA GLY A 53 -7.84 0.82 -16.77
C GLY A 53 -8.60 -0.45 -17.17
N LYS A 54 -9.26 -0.42 -18.33
CA LYS A 54 -9.94 -1.60 -18.92
C LYS A 54 -9.00 -2.78 -19.18
N ARG A 55 -7.69 -2.53 -19.29
CA ARG A 55 -6.65 -3.56 -19.48
C ARG A 55 -5.94 -3.93 -18.17
N ASP A 56 -6.29 -3.31 -17.05
CA ASP A 56 -5.64 -3.53 -15.76
C ASP A 56 -6.23 -4.75 -15.03
N PHE A 57 -6.08 -5.92 -15.64
CA PHE A 57 -6.47 -7.19 -15.06
C PHE A 57 -5.30 -8.16 -15.06
N VAL A 58 -5.19 -8.97 -14.02
CA VAL A 58 -4.23 -10.07 -13.95
C VAL A 58 -5.00 -11.38 -14.00
N LYS A 59 -4.54 -12.31 -14.85
CA LYS A 59 -5.10 -13.67 -14.95
C LYS A 59 -4.07 -14.68 -14.45
N ARG A 60 -4.46 -15.53 -13.50
CA ARG A 60 -3.65 -16.65 -13.01
C ARG A 60 -4.58 -17.83 -12.72
N ASN A 61 -4.19 -19.04 -13.16
CA ASN A 61 -4.96 -20.27 -12.98
C ASN A 61 -6.43 -20.14 -13.42
N GLY A 62 -6.67 -19.50 -14.57
CA GLY A 62 -8.02 -19.27 -15.09
C GLY A 62 -8.79 -18.12 -14.44
N ILE A 63 -8.39 -17.65 -13.25
CA ILE A 63 -9.06 -16.58 -12.50
C ILE A 63 -8.54 -15.22 -12.96
N LYS A 64 -9.46 -14.36 -13.42
CA LYS A 64 -9.18 -12.96 -13.79
C LYS A 64 -9.60 -12.04 -12.65
N LYS A 65 -8.69 -11.19 -12.16
CA LYS A 65 -8.96 -10.18 -11.12
C LYS A 65 -8.47 -8.80 -11.55
N GLN A 66 -9.14 -7.75 -11.07
CA GLN A 66 -8.68 -6.37 -11.25
C GLN A 66 -7.29 -6.21 -10.62
N LYS A 67 -6.38 -5.58 -11.35
CA LYS A 67 -5.04 -5.26 -10.85
C LYS A 67 -5.16 -4.22 -9.74
N ARG A 68 -4.46 -4.48 -8.63
CA ARG A 68 -4.33 -3.56 -7.49
C ARG A 68 -2.87 -3.16 -7.36
N LEU A 69 -2.60 -1.87 -7.24
CA LEU A 69 -1.25 -1.36 -6.97
C LEU A 69 -1.08 -1.20 -5.46
N LEU A 70 -0.01 -1.77 -4.92
CA LEU A 70 0.36 -1.49 -3.53
C LEU A 70 0.83 -0.04 -3.41
N LEU A 71 0.39 0.62 -2.34
CA LEU A 71 0.81 1.98 -2.00
C LEU A 71 2.19 2.00 -1.33
N PHE A 72 2.50 0.91 -0.62
CA PHE A 72 3.77 0.70 0.09
C PHE A 72 4.56 -0.43 -0.54
N THR A 73 5.86 -0.46 -0.27
CA THR A 73 6.71 -1.62 -0.56
C THR A 73 6.30 -2.80 0.33
N VAL A 74 6.55 -4.03 -0.14
CA VAL A 74 6.23 -5.23 0.65
C VAL A 74 7.01 -5.27 1.98
N ARG A 75 8.20 -4.64 2.03
CA ARG A 75 9.00 -4.50 3.24
C ARG A 75 8.32 -3.61 4.28
N GLU A 76 7.80 -2.45 3.88
CA GLU A 76 7.04 -1.57 4.77
C GLU A 76 5.75 -2.25 5.26
N LEU A 77 5.09 -3.03 4.38
CA LEU A 77 3.92 -3.82 4.76
C LEU A 77 4.25 -4.93 5.75
N THR A 78 5.46 -5.49 5.69
CA THR A 78 5.91 -6.47 6.70
C THR A 78 5.98 -5.84 8.08
N SER A 79 6.53 -4.62 8.20
CA SER A 79 6.56 -3.88 9.47
C SER A 79 5.15 -3.56 9.98
N LYS A 80 4.28 -3.02 9.12
CA LYS A 80 2.89 -2.72 9.49
C LYS A 80 2.10 -3.96 9.92
N PHE A 81 2.27 -5.07 9.19
CA PHE A 81 1.65 -6.34 9.53
C PHE A 81 2.08 -6.82 10.91
N PHE A 82 3.37 -6.72 11.24
CA PHE A 82 3.89 -7.07 12.55
C PHE A 82 3.34 -6.17 13.67
N GLU A 83 3.25 -4.86 13.43
CA GLU A 83 2.70 -3.90 14.41
C GLU A 83 1.25 -4.21 14.76
N GLU A 84 0.45 -4.59 13.77
CA GLU A 84 -0.98 -4.88 13.92
C GLU A 84 -1.25 -6.28 14.51
N THR A 85 -0.57 -7.30 13.99
CA THR A 85 -0.88 -8.70 14.31
C THR A 85 0.04 -9.31 15.36
N ARG A 86 1.19 -8.69 15.62
CA ARG A 86 2.30 -9.24 16.44
C ARG A 86 2.84 -10.58 15.95
N ILE A 87 2.54 -10.95 14.70
CA ILE A 87 3.06 -12.14 14.04
C ILE A 87 4.34 -11.76 13.31
N ASN A 88 5.46 -12.38 13.69
CA ASN A 88 6.74 -12.15 13.01
C ASN A 88 6.82 -13.00 11.74
N LEU A 89 6.38 -12.40 10.62
CA LEU A 89 6.41 -13.02 9.31
C LEU A 89 7.60 -12.50 8.49
N PRO A 90 8.51 -13.37 8.00
CA PRO A 90 9.59 -12.93 7.13
C PRO A 90 9.07 -12.30 5.84
N TYR A 91 9.75 -11.25 5.37
CA TYR A 91 9.46 -10.55 4.11
C TYR A 91 9.28 -11.53 2.92
N VAL A 92 10.15 -12.54 2.84
CA VAL A 92 10.11 -13.54 1.75
C VAL A 92 8.83 -14.36 1.77
N THR A 93 8.30 -14.67 2.95
CA THR A 93 7.06 -15.41 3.13
C THR A 93 5.87 -14.53 2.78
N LEU A 94 5.86 -13.29 3.28
CA LEU A 94 4.81 -12.31 2.94
C LEU A 94 4.74 -12.03 1.43
N LEU A 95 5.89 -11.97 0.76
CA LEU A 95 5.97 -11.77 -0.69
C LEU A 95 5.38 -12.94 -1.48
N ARG A 96 5.55 -14.18 -1.00
CA ARG A 96 5.01 -15.39 -1.64
C ARG A 96 3.50 -15.51 -1.46
N GLU A 97 2.99 -15.19 -0.27
CA GLU A 97 1.56 -15.26 0.10
C GLU A 97 0.73 -14.11 -0.46
N LYS A 98 1.39 -13.03 -0.86
CA LYS A 98 0.74 -11.90 -1.51
C LYS A 98 -0.02 -12.36 -2.76
N SER A 99 -1.34 -12.15 -2.77
CA SER A 99 -2.18 -12.49 -3.93
C SER A 99 -1.67 -11.86 -5.23
N PHE A 100 -1.77 -12.63 -6.32
CA PHE A 100 -1.19 -12.34 -7.63
C PHE A 100 -1.73 -11.07 -8.30
N CYS A 101 -2.90 -10.57 -7.91
CA CYS A 101 -3.47 -9.34 -8.47
C CYS A 101 -2.84 -8.07 -7.88
N ARG A 102 -2.04 -8.19 -6.82
CA ARG A 102 -1.38 -7.09 -6.13
C ARG A 102 0.00 -6.87 -6.71
N VAL A 103 0.23 -5.72 -7.32
CA VAL A 103 1.47 -5.41 -8.05
C VAL A 103 2.25 -4.33 -7.29
N ALA A 104 3.58 -4.44 -7.27
CA ALA A 104 4.42 -3.42 -6.66
C ALA A 104 4.23 -2.07 -7.37
N PRO A 105 4.35 -0.94 -6.67
CA PRO A 105 4.21 0.37 -7.29
C PRO A 105 5.37 0.62 -8.25
N THR A 106 5.05 0.79 -9.54
CA THR A 106 6.00 1.33 -10.53
C THR A 106 5.97 2.86 -10.50
N PHE A 107 7.02 3.51 -11.00
CA PHE A 107 7.09 4.97 -11.09
C PHE A 107 5.87 5.57 -11.79
N ARG A 108 5.54 5.09 -13.00
CA ARG A 108 4.32 5.44 -13.75
C ARG A 108 3.02 5.16 -13.00
N GLY A 109 3.02 4.09 -12.19
CA GLY A 109 1.91 3.80 -11.29
C GLY A 109 1.73 4.96 -10.33
N ARG A 110 2.77 5.33 -9.57
CA ARG A 110 2.69 6.42 -8.57
C ARG A 110 2.23 7.73 -9.20
N GLU A 111 2.74 8.11 -10.37
CA GLU A 111 2.36 9.33 -11.11
C GLU A 111 0.91 9.38 -11.60
N SER A 112 0.11 8.32 -11.41
CA SER A 112 -1.33 8.38 -11.68
C SER A 112 -2.10 9.25 -10.67
N TYR A 113 -1.45 9.79 -9.64
CA TYR A 113 -2.00 10.91 -8.87
C TYR A 113 -1.99 12.14 -9.76
N LEU A 114 -3.20 12.58 -10.11
CA LEU A 114 -3.50 13.78 -10.88
C LEU A 114 -3.09 13.69 -12.34
N CYS A 115 -4.09 13.88 -13.20
CA CYS A 115 -3.90 14.48 -14.50
C CYS A 115 -2.71 15.46 -14.48
N VAL A 116 -1.67 15.21 -15.27
CA VAL A 116 -0.80 16.27 -15.81
C VAL A 116 -1.64 17.45 -16.37
N LYS A 117 -2.93 17.20 -16.68
CA LYS A 117 -3.94 18.20 -17.06
C LYS A 117 -4.53 19.04 -15.92
N HIS A 118 -4.47 18.62 -14.65
CA HIS A 118 -5.07 19.36 -13.52
C HIS A 118 -4.05 20.26 -12.82
N GLU A 119 -2.76 19.89 -12.83
CA GLU A 119 -1.69 20.74 -12.29
C GLU A 119 -1.45 22.01 -13.15
N ASN A 120 -1.92 22.02 -14.40
CA ASN A 120 -1.85 23.18 -15.29
C ASN A 120 -3.02 24.17 -15.18
N LEU A 121 -3.99 23.96 -14.26
CA LEU A 121 -5.13 24.87 -14.09
C LEU A 121 -4.86 26.01 -13.09
N GLU A 122 -3.84 25.90 -12.24
CA GLU A 122 -3.56 26.93 -11.22
C GLU A 122 -2.43 27.90 -11.60
N LEU A 123 -1.81 27.76 -12.77
CA LEU A 123 -0.65 28.58 -13.18
C LEU A 123 -0.90 29.54 -14.36
N LYS A 124 -2.16 29.92 -14.68
CA LYS A 124 -2.42 31.08 -15.56
C LYS A 124 -3.66 31.91 -15.17
N PRO A 125 -3.52 32.91 -14.29
CA PRO A 125 -4.41 34.07 -14.28
C PRO A 125 -3.79 35.35 -14.86
N ASN A 126 -2.55 35.32 -15.40
CA ASN A 126 -1.82 36.57 -15.69
C ASN A 126 -1.35 36.80 -17.15
N GLU A 127 -1.63 35.89 -18.10
CA GLU A 127 -1.21 36.09 -19.52
C GLU A 127 -2.33 36.58 -20.46
N SER A 128 -3.51 36.91 -19.94
CA SER A 128 -4.63 37.43 -20.75
C SER A 128 -4.92 38.91 -20.46
N LYS A 129 -3.91 39.78 -20.57
CA LYS A 129 -4.12 41.25 -20.53
C LYS A 129 -3.74 42.00 -21.81
N ASN A 130 -3.31 41.32 -22.88
CA ASN A 130 -2.82 42.01 -24.09
C ASN A 130 -3.42 41.53 -25.42
N LEU A 131 -4.66 41.02 -25.44
CA LEU A 131 -5.25 40.49 -26.69
C LEU A 131 -6.74 40.83 -26.89
N HIS A 132 -7.17 42.04 -26.47
CA HIS A 132 -8.46 42.60 -26.87
C HIS A 132 -8.39 44.13 -27.00
N GLN A 133 -7.69 44.62 -28.02
CA GLN A 133 -8.03 45.87 -28.71
C GLN A 133 -7.14 46.01 -29.93
N LEU A 134 -7.56 45.40 -31.04
CA LEU A 134 -7.30 45.85 -32.41
C LEU A 134 -8.19 44.98 -33.28
N VAL A 135 -9.30 45.54 -33.74
CA VAL A 135 -10.03 45.32 -35.02
C VAL A 135 -11.48 45.79 -34.81
N PHE A 136 -12.01 46.47 -35.84
CA PHE A 136 -13.28 47.22 -35.98
C PHE A 136 -13.16 48.69 -35.53
N THR A 137 -13.19 49.71 -36.40
CA THR A 137 -13.94 49.85 -37.66
C THR A 137 -13.22 50.73 -38.67
N GLY A 138 -13.10 50.24 -39.90
CA GLY A 138 -12.95 51.05 -41.10
C GLY A 138 -13.99 50.59 -42.12
N VAL A 139 -15.08 51.35 -42.24
CA VAL A 139 -15.81 51.78 -43.45
C VAL A 139 -16.63 53.00 -43.02
#